data_AF-A0A538U7Q7-F1
#
_entry.id   AF-A0A538U7Q7-F1
#
_cell.length_a   1.000
_cell.length_b   1.000
_cell.length_c   1.000
_cell.angle_alpha   90.00
_cell.angle_beta   90.00
_cell.angle_gamma   90.00
#
_symmetry.space_group_name_H-M   'P 1'
#
loop_
_entity.id
_entity.type
_entity.pdbx_description
1 polymer ?
#
loop_
_entity_poly.entity_id
_entity_poly.type
_entity_poly.pdbx_seq_one_letter_code
_entity_poly.pdbx_strand_id
1 'polypeptide(L)'
;RPVQLAAGGIASLSHGEVRPAVAPAFRRGVAALEEDAFGYETVFILNAASGETLDVPAIQERLEALGNSVLVGGDARMVKVHVHNERPDEIIAYGLSLGSLTRITVENLDTMADDVREARAAEFVEQGAAAVRAKVASPATGVALAARMATATKTTQLPPARAVEPDGNGAHGPETVEVDPDLGPAIVAVVAGDGLERILLDSGAHHIVRGGQTANPSTGELLRIARLARAREVIVLPNNPNVRLAAEQAASICTDRRLVVVPTRNAAEGLAALLAYKPTLDAAANVGPMTTAARDITTVQVTEAVRDARIGGRKVRKGQTIVLDPDDGLVAVDKVPERAVMKAVETFPAGIGNVTIYYGGDGSLMDAEALAGQIRARLPGLENVEVVPGGQPHYRYLISAE
;
A
#
# COMPACT_ATOMS: atom_id res chain seq x y z
N ARG A 1 -2.09 81.12 37.21
CA ARG A 1 -3.37 81.86 37.38
C ARG A 1 -4.04 81.94 36.01
N PRO A 2 -5.36 81.73 35.95
CA PRO A 2 -6.06 81.04 34.87
C PRO A 2 -6.79 82.01 33.95
N VAL A 3 -7.54 81.48 32.97
CA VAL A 3 -8.85 81.92 32.42
C VAL A 3 -9.02 81.19 31.07
N GLN A 4 -10.14 80.60 30.65
CA GLN A 4 -11.43 80.27 31.24
C GLN A 4 -12.20 79.42 30.20
N LEU A 5 -13.16 78.63 30.68
CA LEU A 5 -14.06 77.74 29.91
C LEU A 5 -14.98 78.47 28.90
N ALA A 6 -15.34 77.77 27.81
CA ALA A 6 -16.70 77.24 27.54
C ALA A 6 -17.15 77.32 26.05
N ALA A 7 -17.68 76.18 25.59
CA ALA A 7 -18.81 75.93 24.68
C ALA A 7 -18.83 76.47 23.23
N GLY A 8 -19.20 75.57 22.31
CA GLY A 8 -19.75 75.92 20.99
C GLY A 8 -19.38 74.89 19.93
N GLY A 9 -20.30 74.00 19.59
CA GLY A 9 -20.05 72.82 18.76
C GLY A 9 -19.79 73.08 17.27
N ILE A 10 -19.30 72.03 16.62
CA ILE A 10 -19.40 71.83 15.18
C ILE A 10 -19.55 70.33 14.93
N ALA A 11 -20.64 70.00 14.25
CA ALA A 11 -20.97 68.66 13.78
C ALA A 11 -20.39 68.45 12.37
N SER A 12 -20.11 67.17 12.08
CA SER A 12 -19.98 66.55 10.74
C SER A 12 -18.66 66.82 9.98
N LEU A 13 -17.94 65.88 9.34
CA LEU A 13 -18.27 64.54 8.81
C LEU A 13 -17.03 63.60 8.82
N SER A 14 -17.33 62.31 9.00
CA SER A 14 -16.69 61.09 8.48
C SER A 14 -15.17 60.84 8.68
N HIS A 15 -14.84 59.89 9.55
CA HIS A 15 -13.72 58.97 9.38
C HIS A 15 -14.26 57.54 9.29
N GLY A 16 -13.63 56.77 8.41
CA GLY A 16 -14.11 55.49 7.90
C GLY A 16 -14.11 54.35 8.90
N GLU A 17 -14.98 53.39 8.60
CA GLU A 17 -14.87 52.02 9.10
C GLU A 17 -14.77 51.07 7.91
N VAL A 18 -13.72 50.25 7.97
CA VAL A 18 -13.48 49.12 7.09
C VAL A 18 -14.59 48.09 7.33
N ARG A 19 -15.44 47.84 6.33
CA ARG A 19 -16.43 46.77 6.38
C ARG A 19 -15.74 45.42 6.13
N PRO A 20 -15.94 44.39 6.97
CA PRO A 20 -15.56 43.03 6.62
C PRO A 20 -16.49 42.53 5.51
N ALA A 21 -15.92 41.83 4.53
CA ALA A 21 -16.70 41.15 3.50
C ALA A 21 -17.47 40.00 4.14
N VAL A 22 -18.80 40.16 4.22
CA VAL A 22 -19.73 39.12 4.67
C VAL A 22 -19.94 38.16 3.50
N ALA A 23 -19.60 36.89 3.70
CA ALA A 23 -19.93 35.81 2.76
C ALA A 23 -21.46 35.65 2.64
N PRO A 24 -22.01 35.34 1.46
CA PRO A 24 -23.44 35.20 1.27
C PRO A 24 -23.98 34.00 2.04
N ALA A 25 -25.02 34.23 2.86
CA ALA A 25 -25.76 33.18 3.53
C ALA A 25 -26.59 32.37 2.52
N PHE A 26 -26.18 31.13 2.29
CA PHE A 26 -27.02 30.14 1.61
C PHE A 26 -28.01 29.54 2.61
N ARG A 27 -29.31 29.58 2.27
CA ARG A 27 -30.39 28.97 3.06
C ARG A 27 -30.20 27.46 3.13
N ARG A 28 -30.20 26.93 4.36
CA ARG A 28 -30.28 25.49 4.67
C ARG A 28 -31.51 24.88 3.99
N GLY A 29 -31.28 23.90 3.14
CA GLY A 29 -32.28 23.04 2.56
C GLY A 29 -31.74 21.62 2.50
N VAL A 30 -32.45 20.72 3.18
CA VAL A 30 -32.23 19.27 3.30
C VAL A 30 -31.14 18.87 4.29
N ALA A 31 -31.58 18.29 5.41
CA ALA A 31 -30.74 17.58 6.35
C ALA A 31 -30.03 16.42 5.64
N ALA A 32 -28.72 16.53 5.50
CA ALA A 32 -27.81 15.43 5.20
C ALA A 32 -26.86 15.32 6.40
N LEU A 33 -26.66 14.09 6.84
CA LEU A 33 -25.95 13.69 8.05
C LEU A 33 -24.49 14.19 8.00
N GLU A 34 -24.05 14.92 9.04
CA GLU A 34 -22.65 15.24 9.32
C GLU A 34 -22.02 14.03 10.06
N GLU A 35 -21.55 13.04 9.31
CA GLU A 35 -20.72 11.87 9.73
C GLU A 35 -19.96 11.47 8.43
N ASP A 36 -18.64 11.41 8.25
CA ASP A 36 -17.44 11.33 9.08
C ASP A 36 -16.27 11.87 8.23
N ALA A 37 -15.42 12.77 8.74
CA ALA A 37 -14.12 13.07 8.13
C ALA A 37 -13.03 12.45 9.01
N PHE A 38 -12.23 11.55 8.43
CA PHE A 38 -11.14 10.83 9.09
C PHE A 38 -9.86 11.68 9.20
N GLY A 39 -9.72 12.75 8.42
CA GLY A 39 -8.60 13.68 8.47
C GLY A 39 -7.31 13.10 7.87
N TYR A 40 -6.18 13.37 8.50
CA TYR A 40 -4.87 12.89 8.06
C TYR A 40 -4.31 11.81 8.99
N GLU A 41 -3.61 10.84 8.42
CA GLU A 41 -2.68 9.98 9.14
C GLU A 41 -1.28 10.59 9.06
N THR A 42 -0.67 10.86 10.21
CA THR A 42 0.70 11.33 10.35
C THR A 42 1.54 10.27 11.04
N VAL A 43 2.50 9.69 10.32
CA VAL A 43 3.45 8.69 10.85
C VAL A 43 4.87 9.20 10.74
N PHE A 44 5.67 9.05 11.79
CA PHE A 44 7.12 9.29 11.71
C PHE A 44 7.90 8.51 12.77
N ILE A 45 9.21 8.41 12.56
CA ILE A 45 10.17 8.00 13.58
C ILE A 45 10.84 9.26 14.16
N LEU A 46 10.70 9.45 15.46
CA LEU A 46 11.36 10.49 16.24
C LEU A 46 12.58 9.92 16.95
N ASN A 47 13.75 10.49 16.69
CA ASN A 47 14.99 10.19 17.38
C ASN A 47 15.31 11.29 18.39
N ALA A 48 15.71 10.91 19.60
CA ALA A 48 16.12 11.84 20.64
C ALA A 48 17.26 12.76 20.17
N ALA A 49 17.24 14.02 20.62
CA ALA A 49 18.40 14.89 20.44
C ALA A 49 19.64 14.33 21.16
N SER A 50 20.84 14.67 20.68
CA SER A 50 22.09 14.15 21.23
C SER A 50 22.23 14.53 22.71
N GLY A 51 22.27 13.52 23.59
CA GLY A 51 22.38 13.71 25.04
C GLY A 51 21.05 13.87 25.77
N GLU A 52 19.92 13.81 25.06
CA GLU A 52 18.56 13.84 25.63
C GLU A 52 17.89 12.47 25.56
N THR A 53 16.78 12.32 26.28
CA THR A 53 15.96 11.11 26.31
C THR A 53 14.50 11.46 26.07
N LEU A 54 13.80 10.62 25.30
CA LEU A 54 12.38 10.75 25.02
C LEU A 54 11.56 10.16 26.18
N ASP A 55 10.64 10.95 26.71
CA ASP A 55 9.64 10.50 27.69
C ASP A 55 8.41 9.98 26.94
N VAL A 56 8.40 8.67 26.68
CA VAL A 56 7.36 8.02 25.86
C VAL A 56 5.94 8.25 26.43
N PRO A 57 5.68 8.07 27.75
CA PRO A 57 4.39 8.42 28.34
C PRO A 57 3.98 9.89 28.12
N ALA A 58 4.88 10.85 28.33
CA ALA A 58 4.56 12.26 28.15
C ALA A 58 4.31 12.63 26.67
N ILE A 59 5.04 12.00 25.74
CA ILE A 59 4.83 12.15 24.30
C ILE A 59 3.45 11.63 23.91
N GLN A 60 3.07 10.45 24.42
CA GLN A 60 1.77 9.88 24.15
C GLN A 60 0.63 10.76 24.68
N GLU A 61 0.70 11.19 25.95
CA GLU A 61 -0.30 12.08 26.55
C GLU A 61 -0.46 13.38 25.75
N ARG A 62 0.66 13.97 25.30
CA ARG A 62 0.63 15.20 24.51
C ARG A 62 0.00 15.00 23.14
N LEU A 63 0.30 13.90 22.47
CA LEU A 63 -0.25 13.61 21.15
C LEU A 63 -1.73 13.26 21.22
N GLU A 64 -2.19 12.56 22.28
CA GLU A 64 -3.62 12.27 22.52
C GLU A 64 -4.47 13.54 22.66
N ALA A 65 -3.86 14.66 23.08
CA ALA A 65 -4.54 15.96 23.09
C ALA A 65 -4.63 16.63 21.70
N LEU A 66 -3.87 16.15 20.71
CA LEU A 66 -3.76 16.74 19.36
C LEU A 66 -4.37 15.86 18.26
N GLY A 67 -4.75 14.62 18.56
CA GLY A 67 -5.26 13.65 17.58
C GLY A 67 -6.37 12.77 18.13
N ASN A 68 -7.14 12.19 17.21
CA ASN A 68 -8.29 11.34 17.50
C ASN A 68 -7.89 9.88 17.80
N SER A 69 -6.75 9.44 17.25
CA SER A 69 -6.16 8.13 17.48
C SER A 69 -4.66 8.29 17.52
N VAL A 70 -4.02 7.82 18.59
CA VAL A 70 -2.59 8.04 18.86
C VAL A 70 -1.95 6.75 19.30
N LEU A 71 -0.82 6.43 18.68
CA LEU A 71 0.03 5.33 19.07
C LEU A 71 1.49 5.80 19.06
N VAL A 72 2.16 5.58 20.19
CA VAL A 72 3.58 5.88 20.37
C VAL A 72 4.27 4.61 20.87
N GLY A 73 5.19 4.07 20.09
CA GLY A 73 5.91 2.85 20.42
C GLY A 73 7.42 3.02 20.26
N GLY A 74 8.20 2.57 21.25
CA GLY A 74 9.66 2.66 21.21
C GLY A 74 10.28 2.79 22.60
N ASP A 75 11.48 3.38 22.65
CA ASP A 75 12.25 3.59 23.88
C ASP A 75 12.71 5.05 24.04
N ALA A 76 13.53 5.30 25.06
CA ALA A 76 14.04 6.63 25.38
C ALA A 76 14.95 7.25 24.29
N ARG A 77 15.37 6.51 23.27
CA ARG A 77 16.24 6.98 22.18
C ARG A 77 15.49 7.16 20.87
N MET A 78 14.49 6.32 20.60
CA MET A 78 13.72 6.37 19.37
C MET A 78 12.28 5.91 19.60
N VAL A 79 11.32 6.67 19.09
CA VAL A 79 9.89 6.35 19.12
C VAL A 79 9.27 6.47 17.74
N LYS A 80 8.44 5.50 17.35
CA LYS A 80 7.54 5.58 16.21
C LYS A 80 6.22 6.18 16.68
N VAL A 81 5.79 7.23 16.00
CA VAL A 81 4.56 7.97 16.27
C VAL A 81 3.60 7.74 15.12
N HIS A 82 2.36 7.40 15.44
CA HIS A 82 1.24 7.30 14.52
C HIS A 82 0.07 8.09 15.10
N VAL A 83 -0.37 9.12 14.40
CA VAL A 83 -1.45 10.00 14.85
C VAL A 83 -2.45 10.23 13.73
N HIS A 84 -3.75 10.04 14.02
CA HIS A 84 -4.83 10.51 13.16
C HIS A 84 -5.29 11.87 13.63
N ASN A 85 -5.22 12.88 12.77
CA ASN A 85 -5.49 14.26 13.15
C ASN A 85 -5.82 15.15 11.93
N GLU A 86 -6.45 16.29 12.18
CA GLU A 86 -6.77 17.25 11.11
C GLU A 86 -5.57 18.14 10.69
N ARG A 87 -4.58 18.27 11.57
CA ARG A 87 -3.48 19.25 11.48
C ARG A 87 -2.11 18.58 11.53
N PRO A 88 -1.69 17.86 10.45
CA PRO A 88 -0.42 17.13 10.43
C PRO A 88 0.79 18.03 10.72
N ASP A 89 0.67 19.32 10.39
CA ASP A 89 1.66 20.34 10.71
C ASP A 89 1.97 20.46 12.20
N GLU A 90 0.95 20.34 13.07
CA GLU A 90 1.14 20.45 14.52
C GLU A 90 1.86 19.23 15.12
N ILE A 91 1.56 18.03 14.61
CA ILE A 91 2.20 16.79 15.07
C ILE A 91 3.67 16.75 14.65
N ILE A 92 3.96 17.16 13.41
CA ILE A 92 5.33 17.24 12.89
C ILE A 92 6.12 18.32 13.64
N ALA A 93 5.52 19.48 13.87
CA ALA A 93 6.15 20.56 14.64
C ALA A 93 6.48 20.13 16.07
N TYR A 94 5.57 19.39 16.71
CA TYR A 94 5.82 18.82 18.03
C TYR A 94 6.97 17.82 18.01
N GLY A 95 6.98 16.86 17.07
CA GLY A 95 8.07 15.90 16.93
C GLY A 95 9.45 16.58 16.73
N LEU A 96 9.51 17.60 15.87
CA LEU A 96 10.74 18.38 15.65
C LEU A 96 11.20 19.18 16.88
N SER A 97 10.31 19.45 17.84
CA SER A 97 10.68 20.13 19.09
C SER A 97 11.42 19.21 20.07
N LEU A 98 11.32 17.89 19.90
CA LEU A 98 11.90 16.87 20.78
C LEU A 98 13.16 16.22 20.19
N GLY A 99 13.41 16.38 18.89
CA GLY A 99 14.51 15.71 18.22
C GLY A 99 14.41 15.74 16.71
N SER A 100 14.99 14.73 16.06
CA SER A 100 15.00 14.62 14.59
C SER A 100 13.97 13.61 14.10
N LEU A 101 13.24 14.00 13.06
CA LEU A 101 12.24 13.15 12.42
C LEU A 101 12.82 12.44 11.20
N THR A 102 12.49 11.17 11.05
CA THR A 102 12.83 10.33 9.89
C THR A 102 11.60 9.52 9.48
N ARG A 103 11.54 9.10 8.21
CA ARG A 103 10.40 8.32 7.65
C ARG A 103 9.04 8.97 7.93
N ILE A 104 8.91 10.25 7.57
CA ILE A 104 7.67 11.02 7.75
C ILE A 104 6.71 10.68 6.60
N THR A 105 5.52 10.21 6.96
CA THR A 105 4.40 9.96 6.06
C THR A 105 3.22 10.79 6.52
N VAL A 106 2.56 11.48 5.59
CA VAL A 106 1.29 12.19 5.83
C VAL A 106 0.32 11.78 4.74
N GLU A 107 -0.75 11.11 5.13
CA GLU A 107 -1.78 10.61 4.21
C GLU A 107 -3.14 11.22 4.53
N ASN A 108 -3.91 11.56 3.50
CA ASN A 108 -5.28 12.05 3.67
C ASN A 108 -6.24 10.85 3.62
N LEU A 109 -6.84 10.54 4.76
CA LEU A 109 -7.73 9.39 4.93
C LEU A 109 -9.09 9.61 4.25
N ASP A 110 -9.52 10.87 4.09
CA ASP A 110 -10.79 11.20 3.42
C ASP A 110 -10.71 10.88 1.92
N THR A 111 -9.61 11.25 1.26
CA THR A 111 -9.39 10.93 -0.16
C THR A 111 -9.27 9.42 -0.38
N MET A 112 -8.64 8.71 0.57
CA MET A 112 -8.48 7.26 0.45
C MET A 112 -9.80 6.51 0.68
N ALA A 113 -10.66 6.99 1.57
CA ALA A 113 -12.01 6.44 1.78
C ALA A 113 -12.91 6.64 0.56
N ASP A 114 -12.81 7.81 -0.09
CA ASP A 114 -13.53 8.12 -1.32
C ASP A 114 -13.05 7.27 -2.50
N ASP A 115 -11.73 7.12 -2.70
CA ASP A 115 -11.15 6.28 -3.75
C ASP A 115 -11.57 4.81 -3.62
N VAL A 116 -11.59 4.26 -2.40
CA VAL A 116 -12.05 2.89 -2.13
C VAL A 116 -13.55 2.75 -2.39
N ARG A 117 -14.35 3.76 -2.07
CA ARG A 117 -15.80 3.77 -2.31
C ARG A 117 -16.10 3.87 -3.80
N GLU A 118 -15.39 4.72 -4.53
CA GLU A 118 -15.54 4.90 -5.98
C GLU A 118 -15.08 3.66 -6.76
N ALA A 119 -13.95 3.05 -6.37
CA ALA A 119 -13.50 1.78 -6.94
C ALA A 119 -14.53 0.64 -6.73
N ARG A 120 -15.10 0.53 -5.52
CA ARG A 120 -16.17 -0.45 -5.23
C ARG A 120 -17.46 -0.15 -5.98
N ALA A 121 -17.81 1.12 -6.18
CA ALA A 121 -18.97 1.52 -6.97
C ALA A 121 -18.78 1.20 -8.47
N ALA A 122 -17.58 1.42 -9.00
CA ALA A 122 -17.22 1.08 -10.37
C ALA A 122 -17.27 -0.44 -10.62
N GLU A 123 -16.74 -1.26 -9.71
CA GLU A 123 -16.85 -2.73 -9.79
C GLU A 123 -18.31 -3.22 -9.76
N PHE A 124 -19.17 -2.61 -8.94
CA PHE A 124 -20.60 -2.97 -8.87
C PHE A 124 -21.35 -2.63 -10.17
N VAL A 125 -21.02 -1.50 -10.79
CA VAL A 125 -21.60 -1.09 -12.08
C VAL A 125 -21.11 -1.99 -13.21
N GLU A 126 -19.85 -2.40 -13.20
CA GLU A 126 -19.27 -3.29 -14.20
C GLU A 126 -19.86 -4.72 -14.12
N GLN A 127 -20.04 -5.25 -12.91
CA GLN A 127 -20.69 -6.54 -12.68
C GLN A 127 -22.18 -6.51 -13.04
N GLY A 128 -22.87 -5.39 -12.78
CA GLY A 128 -24.24 -5.16 -13.23
C GLY A 128 -24.38 -5.08 -14.75
N ALA A 129 -23.44 -4.40 -15.42
CA ALA A 129 -23.40 -4.30 -16.89
C ALA A 129 -23.06 -5.63 -17.57
N ALA A 130 -22.18 -6.45 -16.97
CA ALA A 130 -21.85 -7.79 -17.44
C ALA A 130 -23.05 -8.76 -17.33
N ALA A 131 -23.82 -8.68 -16.24
CA ALA A 131 -25.03 -9.48 -16.05
C ALA A 131 -26.14 -9.14 -17.06
N VAL A 132 -26.25 -7.87 -17.46
CA VAL A 132 -27.19 -7.42 -18.51
C VAL A 132 -26.70 -7.88 -19.90
N ARG A 133 -25.40 -7.79 -20.20
CA ARG A 133 -24.82 -8.27 -21.46
C ARG A 133 -24.96 -9.79 -21.65
N ALA A 134 -24.83 -10.58 -20.57
CA ALA A 134 -25.02 -12.03 -20.61
C ALA A 134 -26.49 -12.45 -20.88
N LYS A 135 -27.46 -11.58 -20.57
CA LYS A 135 -28.90 -11.85 -20.75
C LYS A 135 -29.43 -11.51 -22.15
N VAL A 136 -28.64 -10.80 -22.97
CA VAL A 136 -29.04 -10.34 -24.32
C VAL A 136 -28.49 -11.25 -25.43
N ALA A 137 -27.62 -12.21 -25.13
CA ALA A 137 -27.00 -13.09 -26.14
C ALA A 137 -27.63 -14.50 -26.18
N SER A 138 -28.80 -14.64 -26.82
CA SER A 138 -29.29 -15.89 -27.45
C SER A 138 -30.38 -15.55 -28.49
N PRO A 139 -30.46 -16.25 -29.64
CA PRO A 139 -30.80 -15.59 -30.91
C PRO A 139 -32.25 -15.83 -31.36
N ALA A 140 -32.89 -14.80 -31.90
CA ALA A 140 -33.76 -14.91 -33.09
C ALA A 140 -34.15 -13.54 -33.66
N THR A 141 -34.00 -13.43 -34.98
CA THR A 141 -34.72 -12.54 -35.92
C THR A 141 -34.45 -11.03 -35.90
N GLY A 142 -33.65 -10.58 -36.88
CA GLY A 142 -34.19 -9.76 -37.98
C GLY A 142 -34.15 -8.23 -37.86
N VAL A 143 -33.27 -7.67 -38.70
CA VAL A 143 -33.41 -6.41 -39.49
C VAL A 143 -33.11 -5.07 -38.82
N ALA A 144 -32.04 -4.45 -39.33
CA ALA A 144 -31.74 -3.04 -39.59
C ALA A 144 -32.35 -1.92 -38.71
N LEU A 145 -31.50 -1.01 -38.22
CA LEU A 145 -31.45 0.38 -38.73
C LEU A 145 -30.25 1.14 -38.15
N ALA A 146 -29.60 1.90 -39.01
CA ALA A 146 -28.43 2.72 -38.75
C ALA A 146 -28.75 4.10 -38.12
N ALA A 147 -27.69 4.69 -37.58
CA ALA A 147 -27.36 6.13 -37.58
C ALA A 147 -28.06 7.10 -36.60
N ARG A 148 -27.28 8.16 -36.28
CA ARG A 148 -27.54 9.39 -35.49
C ARG A 148 -27.05 9.26 -34.04
N MET A 149 -26.15 10.09 -33.51
CA MET A 149 -25.88 11.51 -33.76
C MET A 149 -24.40 11.83 -33.51
N ALA A 150 -23.78 12.52 -34.46
CA ALA A 150 -22.57 13.29 -34.25
C ALA A 150 -22.90 14.75 -34.57
N THR A 151 -22.77 15.65 -33.59
CA THR A 151 -22.54 17.08 -33.82
C THR A 151 -21.90 17.73 -32.58
N ALA A 152 -20.59 17.93 -32.70
CA ALA A 152 -19.77 19.08 -32.31
C ALA A 152 -20.15 19.95 -31.09
N THR A 153 -19.17 20.11 -30.20
CA THR A 153 -18.77 21.45 -29.74
C THR A 153 -17.25 21.51 -29.66
N LYS A 154 -16.67 22.49 -30.37
CA LYS A 154 -15.24 22.74 -30.48
C LYS A 154 -14.90 23.90 -29.55
N THR A 155 -14.05 23.69 -28.56
CA THR A 155 -13.39 24.77 -27.81
C THR A 155 -11.92 24.41 -27.62
N THR A 156 -11.07 25.27 -28.15
CA THR A 156 -9.61 25.29 -28.01
C THR A 156 -9.19 25.54 -26.56
N GLN A 157 -8.31 24.71 -25.98
CA GLN A 157 -6.92 25.07 -25.60
C GLN A 157 -6.17 24.03 -24.73
N LEU A 158 -4.85 24.02 -24.97
CA LEU A 158 -3.71 23.36 -24.32
C LEU A 158 -3.55 21.82 -24.40
N PRO A 159 -2.32 21.32 -24.64
CA PRO A 159 -2.06 19.89 -24.73
C PRO A 159 -2.24 19.25 -23.34
N PRO A 160 -3.06 18.20 -23.19
CA PRO A 160 -3.12 17.48 -21.92
C PRO A 160 -1.79 16.77 -21.71
N ALA A 161 -1.23 16.93 -20.51
CA ALA A 161 -0.30 15.96 -19.95
C ALA A 161 -0.93 14.57 -20.13
N ARG A 162 -0.15 13.61 -20.66
CA ARG A 162 -0.62 12.24 -20.90
C ARG A 162 -1.29 11.73 -19.62
N ALA A 163 -2.62 11.66 -19.65
CA ALA A 163 -3.38 10.80 -18.77
C ALA A 163 -2.90 9.38 -19.08
N VAL A 164 -2.18 8.79 -18.12
CA VAL A 164 -1.93 7.35 -18.12
C VAL A 164 -3.24 6.74 -17.64
N GLU A 165 -3.97 6.10 -18.54
CA GLU A 165 -5.16 5.32 -18.16
C GLU A 165 -4.75 4.08 -17.32
N PRO A 166 -5.60 3.59 -16.40
CA PRO A 166 -5.22 2.67 -15.33
C PRO A 166 -5.29 1.17 -15.72
N ASP A 167 -5.07 0.82 -16.98
CA ASP A 167 -5.34 -0.54 -17.48
C ASP A 167 -4.07 -1.40 -17.64
N GLY A 168 -3.78 -2.23 -16.62
CA GLY A 168 -2.83 -3.35 -16.69
C GLY A 168 -1.36 -2.96 -16.86
N ASN A 169 -0.46 -3.95 -16.98
CA ASN A 169 0.99 -3.76 -17.12
C ASN A 169 1.43 -2.97 -18.38
N GLY A 170 0.53 -2.26 -19.05
CA GLY A 170 0.71 -1.51 -20.29
C GLY A 170 0.78 -2.45 -21.48
N ALA A 171 -0.36 -2.99 -21.95
CA ALA A 171 -0.42 -4.00 -23.02
C ALA A 171 0.28 -3.58 -24.35
N HIS A 172 0.53 -2.28 -24.55
CA HIS A 172 1.08 -1.71 -25.78
C HIS A 172 2.30 -0.83 -25.48
N GLY A 173 3.49 -1.43 -25.46
CA GLY A 173 4.78 -0.73 -25.29
C GLY A 173 5.76 -1.12 -26.41
N PRO A 174 6.86 -0.36 -26.59
CA PRO A 174 7.86 -0.67 -27.63
C PRO A 174 8.46 -2.06 -27.41
N GLU A 175 8.51 -2.88 -28.46
CA GLU A 175 9.02 -4.26 -28.40
C GLU A 175 10.50 -4.33 -28.07
N THR A 176 11.25 -3.28 -28.40
CA THR A 176 12.68 -3.15 -28.14
C THR A 176 12.96 -1.79 -27.50
N VAL A 177 13.76 -1.83 -26.44
CA VAL A 177 14.25 -0.64 -25.72
C VAL A 177 15.77 -0.71 -25.77
N GLU A 178 16.43 0.41 -26.06
CA GLU A 178 17.89 0.45 -26.13
C GLU A 178 18.51 0.18 -24.76
N VAL A 179 19.57 -0.63 -24.77
CA VAL A 179 20.29 -1.04 -23.58
C VAL A 179 21.34 0.00 -23.24
N ASP A 180 21.34 0.45 -22.00
CA ASP A 180 22.35 1.33 -21.43
C ASP A 180 23.50 0.47 -20.85
N PRO A 181 24.72 0.57 -21.41
CA PRO A 181 25.84 -0.27 -21.00
C PRO A 181 26.39 0.07 -19.61
N ASP A 182 26.06 1.25 -19.07
CA ASP A 182 26.58 1.74 -17.80
C ASP A 182 25.69 1.33 -16.60
N LEU A 183 24.51 0.77 -16.86
CA LEU A 183 23.61 0.26 -15.83
C LEU A 183 24.03 -1.14 -15.36
N GLY A 184 24.08 -1.31 -14.03
CA GLY A 184 24.18 -2.61 -13.38
C GLY A 184 22.90 -3.45 -13.51
N PRO A 185 22.84 -4.62 -12.85
CA PRO A 185 21.66 -5.48 -12.92
C PRO A 185 20.41 -4.75 -12.42
N ALA A 186 19.38 -4.64 -13.25
CA ALA A 186 18.10 -4.10 -12.82
C ALA A 186 17.25 -5.19 -12.17
N ILE A 187 16.33 -4.79 -11.29
CA ILE A 187 15.43 -5.72 -10.59
C ILE A 187 13.99 -5.45 -11.02
N VAL A 188 13.32 -6.51 -11.49
CA VAL A 188 11.90 -6.51 -11.84
C VAL A 188 11.17 -7.41 -10.85
N ALA A 189 10.26 -6.84 -10.06
CA ALA A 189 9.50 -7.60 -9.08
C ALA A 189 8.04 -7.70 -9.51
N VAL A 190 7.45 -8.87 -9.32
CA VAL A 190 6.01 -9.08 -9.50
C VAL A 190 5.32 -8.86 -8.17
N VAL A 191 4.21 -8.13 -8.12
CA VAL A 191 3.49 -7.93 -6.85
C VAL A 191 2.02 -7.60 -7.08
N ALA A 192 1.18 -7.90 -6.09
CA ALA A 192 -0.19 -7.44 -6.03
C ALA A 192 -0.41 -6.68 -4.73
N GLY A 193 -0.83 -5.42 -4.83
CA GLY A 193 -1.08 -4.52 -3.72
C GLY A 193 -0.17 -3.28 -3.78
N ASP A 194 -0.78 -2.10 -3.70
CA ASP A 194 -0.07 -0.83 -3.87
C ASP A 194 0.95 -0.57 -2.74
N GLY A 195 0.67 -1.05 -1.53
CA GLY A 195 1.60 -0.96 -0.40
C GLY A 195 2.86 -1.81 -0.59
N LEU A 196 2.71 -3.08 -0.97
CA LEU A 196 3.83 -3.95 -1.30
C LEU A 196 4.60 -3.48 -2.54
N GLU A 197 3.90 -2.93 -3.54
CA GLU A 197 4.52 -2.28 -4.70
C GLU A 197 5.44 -1.14 -4.25
N ARG A 198 4.93 -0.25 -3.40
CA ARG A 198 5.69 0.87 -2.85
C ARG A 198 6.92 0.40 -2.07
N ILE A 199 6.75 -0.57 -1.19
CA ILE A 199 7.84 -1.13 -0.36
C ILE A 199 8.96 -1.70 -1.23
N LEU A 200 8.61 -2.48 -2.25
CA LEU A 200 9.60 -3.09 -3.14
C LEU A 200 10.34 -2.04 -3.97
N LEU A 201 9.63 -1.02 -4.48
CA LEU A 201 10.25 0.12 -5.18
C LEU A 201 11.21 0.89 -4.26
N ASP A 202 10.76 1.27 -3.06
CA ASP A 202 11.57 1.99 -2.08
C ASP A 202 12.78 1.16 -1.60
N SER A 203 12.69 -0.16 -1.69
CA SER A 203 13.76 -1.11 -1.32
C SER A 203 14.69 -1.49 -2.48
N GLY A 204 14.52 -0.91 -3.67
CA GLY A 204 15.46 -1.05 -4.79
C GLY A 204 14.97 -1.86 -5.99
N ALA A 205 13.70 -2.27 -6.04
CA ALA A 205 13.10 -2.74 -7.29
C ALA A 205 13.07 -1.59 -8.32
N HIS A 206 13.48 -1.86 -9.55
CA HIS A 206 13.51 -0.85 -10.61
C HIS A 206 12.19 -0.78 -11.36
N HIS A 207 11.54 -1.94 -11.53
CA HIS A 207 10.23 -2.03 -12.15
C HIS A 207 9.34 -3.03 -11.44
N ILE A 208 8.04 -2.77 -11.54
CA ILE A 208 7.01 -3.62 -10.98
C ILE A 208 6.15 -4.17 -12.11
N VAL A 209 5.83 -5.45 -11.98
CA VAL A 209 4.81 -6.12 -12.78
C VAL A 209 3.65 -6.39 -11.84
N ARG A 210 2.52 -5.72 -12.06
CA ARG A 210 1.31 -5.98 -11.29
C ARG A 210 0.84 -7.40 -11.62
N GLY A 211 0.76 -8.24 -10.60
CA GLY A 211 0.52 -9.67 -10.76
C GLY A 211 0.18 -10.39 -9.46
N GLY A 212 -0.92 -11.14 -9.46
CA GLY A 212 -1.44 -11.88 -8.28
C GLY A 212 -2.03 -13.24 -8.66
N GLN A 213 -2.54 -14.01 -7.69
CA GLN A 213 -3.00 -15.38 -7.91
C GLN A 213 -3.97 -15.54 -9.10
N THR A 214 -4.90 -14.60 -9.29
CA THR A 214 -5.91 -14.64 -10.38
C THR A 214 -5.54 -13.79 -11.61
N ALA A 215 -4.43 -13.06 -11.56
CA ALA A 215 -3.93 -12.19 -12.62
C ALA A 215 -2.40 -12.33 -12.72
N ASN A 216 -1.90 -13.55 -12.90
CA ASN A 216 -0.47 -13.78 -13.05
C ASN A 216 0.00 -13.25 -14.41
N PRO A 217 1.10 -12.49 -14.48
CA PRO A 217 1.61 -11.96 -15.73
C PRO A 217 2.06 -13.08 -16.65
N SER A 218 1.85 -12.88 -17.94
CA SER A 218 2.38 -13.72 -19.00
C SER A 218 3.89 -13.54 -19.17
N THR A 219 4.52 -14.52 -19.80
CA THR A 219 5.93 -14.47 -20.23
C THR A 219 6.23 -13.21 -21.05
N GLY A 220 5.31 -12.80 -21.93
CA GLY A 220 5.47 -11.60 -22.76
C GLY A 220 5.44 -10.30 -21.96
N GLU A 221 4.60 -10.22 -20.92
CA GLU A 221 4.56 -9.05 -20.04
C GLU A 221 5.84 -8.92 -19.21
N LEU A 222 6.32 -10.03 -18.64
CA LEU A 222 7.59 -10.06 -17.90
C LEU A 222 8.75 -9.59 -18.78
N LEU A 223 8.83 -10.08 -20.01
CA LEU A 223 9.84 -9.65 -20.99
C LEU A 223 9.72 -8.16 -21.26
N ARG A 224 8.53 -7.65 -21.59
CA ARG A 224 8.34 -6.24 -21.90
C ARG A 224 8.82 -5.35 -20.75
N ILE A 225 8.42 -5.64 -19.51
CA ILE A 225 8.82 -4.85 -18.35
C ILE A 225 10.33 -4.98 -18.09
N ALA A 226 10.92 -6.17 -18.27
CA ALA A 226 12.37 -6.34 -18.23
C ALA A 226 13.10 -5.49 -19.28
N ARG A 227 12.52 -5.27 -20.46
CA ARG A 227 13.12 -4.39 -21.49
C ARG A 227 13.10 -2.92 -21.08
N LEU A 228 12.03 -2.46 -20.42
CA LEU A 228 11.91 -1.08 -19.93
C LEU A 228 13.03 -0.70 -18.94
N ALA A 229 13.61 -1.69 -18.26
CA ALA A 229 14.73 -1.50 -17.33
C ALA A 229 16.01 -0.97 -17.97
N ARG A 230 16.15 -1.05 -19.31
CA ARG A 230 17.34 -0.63 -20.08
C ARG A 230 18.67 -1.29 -19.67
N ALA A 231 18.70 -2.13 -18.64
CA ALA A 231 19.89 -2.86 -18.20
C ALA A 231 20.20 -4.07 -19.11
N ARG A 232 21.49 -4.40 -19.22
CA ARG A 232 21.98 -5.63 -19.89
C ARG A 232 21.57 -6.89 -19.14
N GLU A 233 21.52 -6.79 -17.83
CA GLU A 233 21.18 -7.88 -16.94
C GLU A 233 19.95 -7.50 -16.11
N VAL A 234 19.02 -8.45 -15.97
CA VAL A 234 17.77 -8.24 -15.23
C VAL A 234 17.55 -9.42 -14.30
N ILE A 235 17.32 -9.12 -13.03
CA ILE A 235 16.91 -10.06 -12.00
C ILE A 235 15.39 -9.97 -11.86
N VAL A 236 14.71 -11.10 -12.02
CA VAL A 236 13.26 -11.20 -11.85
C VAL A 236 12.94 -11.83 -10.49
N LEU A 237 12.09 -11.16 -9.70
CA LEU A 237 11.51 -11.65 -8.45
C LEU A 237 10.04 -12.02 -8.68
N PRO A 238 9.69 -13.31 -8.89
CA PRO A 238 8.34 -13.71 -9.23
C PRO A 238 7.31 -13.48 -8.11
N ASN A 239 7.75 -13.45 -6.85
CA ASN A 239 6.95 -13.26 -5.63
C ASN A 239 5.60 -14.02 -5.59
N ASN A 240 5.49 -15.10 -6.34
CA ASN A 240 4.28 -15.90 -6.47
C ASN A 240 4.68 -17.22 -7.17
N PRO A 241 4.37 -18.39 -6.60
CA PRO A 241 4.80 -19.67 -7.17
C PRO A 241 4.24 -19.91 -8.57
N ASN A 242 3.07 -19.35 -8.88
CA ASN A 242 2.42 -19.48 -10.18
C ASN A 242 3.10 -18.63 -11.27
N VAL A 243 3.92 -17.65 -10.89
CA VAL A 243 4.64 -16.76 -11.83
C VAL A 243 6.04 -17.30 -12.16
N ARG A 244 6.59 -18.18 -11.30
CA ARG A 244 7.93 -18.73 -11.47
C ARG A 244 8.16 -19.35 -12.85
N LEU A 245 7.22 -20.17 -13.34
CA LEU A 245 7.36 -20.81 -14.65
C LEU A 245 7.38 -19.78 -15.79
N ALA A 246 6.53 -18.75 -15.73
CA ALA A 246 6.51 -17.68 -16.72
C ALA A 246 7.81 -16.87 -16.70
N ALA A 247 8.38 -16.61 -15.52
CA ALA A 247 9.66 -15.92 -15.37
C ALA A 247 10.83 -16.75 -15.90
N GLU A 248 10.88 -18.05 -15.61
CA GLU A 248 11.89 -18.97 -16.15
C GLU A 248 11.80 -19.09 -17.67
N GLN A 249 10.58 -19.18 -18.20
CA GLN A 249 10.35 -19.15 -19.65
C GLN A 249 10.82 -17.83 -20.26
N ALA A 250 10.51 -16.68 -19.65
CA ALA A 250 10.94 -15.37 -20.10
C ALA A 250 12.47 -15.30 -20.15
N ALA A 251 13.14 -15.79 -19.09
CA ALA A 251 14.59 -15.89 -19.06
C ALA A 251 15.16 -16.77 -20.19
N SER A 252 14.50 -17.90 -20.50
CA SER A 252 14.98 -18.81 -21.55
C SER A 252 14.84 -18.28 -22.98
N ILE A 253 13.82 -17.45 -23.24
CA ILE A 253 13.52 -16.95 -24.60
C ILE A 253 14.01 -15.51 -24.84
N CYS A 254 14.47 -14.81 -23.79
CA CYS A 254 15.09 -13.50 -23.94
C CYS A 254 16.48 -13.65 -24.55
N THR A 255 16.64 -13.14 -25.77
CA THR A 255 17.90 -13.19 -26.50
C THR A 255 18.65 -11.87 -26.50
N ASP A 256 17.97 -10.77 -26.15
CA ASP A 256 18.48 -9.41 -26.20
C ASP A 256 19.06 -8.90 -24.87
N ARG A 257 18.81 -9.61 -23.75
CA ARG A 257 19.32 -9.30 -22.40
C ARG A 257 19.56 -10.60 -21.62
N ARG A 258 20.37 -10.53 -20.56
CA ARG A 258 20.54 -11.64 -19.61
C ARG A 258 19.50 -11.54 -18.52
N LEU A 259 18.48 -12.39 -18.57
CA LEU A 259 17.47 -12.49 -17.51
C LEU A 259 17.82 -13.66 -16.59
N VAL A 260 17.77 -13.41 -15.27
CA VAL A 260 17.91 -14.44 -14.24
C VAL A 260 16.74 -14.35 -13.27
N VAL A 261 16.39 -15.46 -12.63
CA VAL A 261 15.24 -15.56 -11.72
C VAL A 261 15.72 -15.91 -10.33
N VAL A 262 15.32 -15.13 -9.33
CA VAL A 262 15.41 -15.53 -7.91
C VAL A 262 14.05 -16.14 -7.55
N PRO A 263 13.98 -17.41 -7.09
CA PRO A 263 12.72 -18.14 -6.96
C PRO A 263 11.93 -17.77 -5.68
N THR A 264 11.62 -16.49 -5.51
CA THR A 264 10.77 -15.93 -4.44
C THR A 264 9.31 -16.35 -4.62
N ARG A 265 8.63 -16.69 -3.53
CA ARG A 265 7.25 -17.22 -3.52
C ARG A 265 6.20 -16.20 -3.08
N ASN A 266 6.62 -15.11 -2.43
CA ASN A 266 5.75 -14.02 -2.01
C ASN A 266 6.54 -12.71 -1.94
N ALA A 267 5.85 -11.59 -1.73
CA ALA A 267 6.48 -10.27 -1.71
C ALA A 267 7.43 -10.06 -0.52
N ALA A 268 7.20 -10.71 0.62
CA ALA A 268 8.10 -10.61 1.77
C ALA A 268 9.45 -11.30 1.47
N GLU A 269 9.42 -12.45 0.79
CA GLU A 269 10.64 -13.10 0.27
C GLU A 269 11.33 -12.23 -0.79
N GLY A 270 10.55 -11.54 -1.63
CA GLY A 270 11.07 -10.54 -2.55
C GLY A 270 11.81 -9.41 -1.86
N LEU A 271 11.26 -8.90 -0.76
CA LEU A 271 11.89 -7.88 0.06
C LEU A 271 13.19 -8.38 0.70
N ALA A 272 13.17 -9.58 1.30
CA ALA A 272 14.39 -10.18 1.86
C ALA A 272 15.47 -10.40 0.78
N ALA A 273 15.07 -10.83 -0.42
CA ALA A 273 15.96 -10.94 -1.56
C ALA A 273 16.57 -9.58 -1.96
N LEU A 274 15.77 -8.51 -2.01
CA LEU A 274 16.24 -7.15 -2.30
C LEU A 274 17.27 -6.66 -1.28
N LEU A 275 17.07 -6.93 0.02
CA LEU A 275 18.00 -6.53 1.07
C LEU A 275 19.37 -7.22 0.94
N ALA A 276 19.42 -8.40 0.32
CA ALA A 276 20.65 -9.14 0.05
C ALA A 276 21.32 -8.80 -1.30
N TYR A 277 20.67 -7.98 -2.13
CA TYR A 277 21.18 -7.61 -3.45
C TYR A 277 22.46 -6.78 -3.36
N LYS A 278 23.42 -7.08 -4.25
CA LYS A 278 24.71 -6.40 -4.36
C LYS A 278 24.86 -5.81 -5.76
N PRO A 279 24.74 -4.48 -5.90
CA PRO A 279 24.86 -3.79 -7.21
C PRO A 279 26.22 -3.97 -7.89
N THR A 280 27.27 -4.31 -7.13
CA THR A 280 28.63 -4.53 -7.64
C THR A 280 28.84 -5.90 -8.27
N LEU A 281 27.88 -6.82 -8.12
CA LEU A 281 27.94 -8.16 -8.69
C LEU A 281 27.09 -8.23 -9.96
N ASP A 282 27.44 -9.17 -10.85
CA ASP A 282 26.58 -9.48 -12.00
C ASP A 282 25.27 -10.14 -11.54
N ALA A 283 24.30 -10.22 -12.45
CA ALA A 283 22.98 -10.74 -12.10
C ALA A 283 23.00 -12.19 -11.60
N ALA A 284 23.83 -13.06 -12.20
CA ALA A 284 23.89 -14.46 -11.79
C ALA A 284 24.56 -14.68 -10.43
N ALA A 285 25.60 -13.91 -10.11
CA ALA A 285 26.25 -13.96 -8.81
C ALA A 285 25.35 -13.48 -7.67
N ASN A 286 24.35 -12.62 -7.98
CA ASN A 286 23.32 -12.21 -7.03
C ASN A 286 22.30 -13.32 -6.71
N VAL A 287 22.03 -14.26 -7.63
CA VAL A 287 20.95 -15.26 -7.47
C VAL A 287 21.11 -16.07 -6.18
N GLY A 288 22.31 -16.59 -5.91
CA GLY A 288 22.55 -17.43 -4.72
C GLY A 288 22.25 -16.71 -3.41
N PRO A 289 22.96 -15.60 -3.09
CA PRO A 289 22.73 -14.83 -1.86
C PRO A 289 21.30 -14.32 -1.70
N MET A 290 20.68 -13.82 -2.78
CA MET A 290 19.28 -13.35 -2.74
C MET A 290 18.30 -14.50 -2.47
N THR A 291 18.56 -15.68 -3.04
CA THR A 291 17.76 -16.88 -2.78
C THR A 291 17.91 -17.33 -1.33
N THR A 292 19.12 -17.33 -0.77
CA THR A 292 19.34 -17.66 0.64
C THR A 292 18.56 -16.73 1.55
N ALA A 293 18.69 -15.41 1.38
CA ALA A 293 17.96 -14.44 2.19
C ALA A 293 16.43 -14.61 2.10
N ALA A 294 15.90 -14.85 0.90
CA ALA A 294 14.48 -15.14 0.70
C ALA A 294 14.00 -16.43 1.41
N ARG A 295 14.90 -17.38 1.69
CA ARG A 295 14.57 -18.67 2.30
C ARG A 295 14.86 -18.74 3.79
N ASP A 296 15.67 -17.83 4.30
CA ASP A 296 15.98 -17.72 5.72
C ASP A 296 14.80 -17.15 6.53
N ILE A 297 13.86 -16.45 5.88
CA ILE A 297 12.63 -15.95 6.52
C ILE A 297 11.51 -17.00 6.48
N THR A 298 10.73 -17.05 7.56
CA THR A 298 9.46 -17.80 7.60
C THR A 298 8.33 -16.92 7.10
N THR A 299 7.46 -17.42 6.23
CA THR A 299 6.30 -16.62 5.75
C THR A 299 5.02 -17.43 5.73
N VAL A 300 3.90 -16.79 6.04
CA VAL A 300 2.57 -17.39 5.91
C VAL A 300 1.56 -16.42 5.31
N GLN A 301 0.60 -16.95 4.57
CA GLN A 301 -0.52 -16.22 3.96
C GLN A 301 -1.82 -16.58 4.66
N VAL A 302 -2.56 -15.57 5.10
CA VAL A 302 -3.82 -15.72 5.81
C VAL A 302 -4.96 -15.29 4.89
N THR A 303 -5.89 -16.21 4.61
CA THR A 303 -7.03 -15.94 3.71
C THR A 303 -8.28 -16.70 4.15
N GLU A 304 -9.41 -16.43 3.51
CA GLU A 304 -10.67 -17.13 3.73
C GLU A 304 -10.87 -18.26 2.71
N ALA A 305 -11.32 -19.40 3.17
CA ALA A 305 -11.71 -20.50 2.29
C ALA A 305 -12.97 -20.14 1.49
N VAL A 306 -12.85 -19.99 0.18
CA VAL A 306 -13.98 -19.68 -0.71
C VAL A 306 -14.92 -20.87 -0.99
N ARG A 307 -14.47 -22.08 -0.68
CA ARG A 307 -15.23 -23.33 -0.87
C ARG A 307 -14.79 -24.42 0.11
N ASP A 308 -15.64 -25.43 0.27
CA ASP A 308 -15.27 -26.66 0.97
C ASP A 308 -14.18 -27.40 0.20
N ALA A 309 -13.15 -27.87 0.92
CA ALA A 309 -12.01 -28.56 0.33
C ALA A 309 -11.34 -29.51 1.34
N ARG A 310 -10.43 -30.34 0.82
CA ARG A 310 -9.42 -31.03 1.63
C ARG A 310 -8.04 -30.57 1.19
N ILE A 311 -7.25 -30.07 2.13
CA ILE A 311 -5.86 -29.63 1.91
C ILE A 311 -4.99 -30.40 2.89
N GLY A 312 -3.96 -31.11 2.42
CA GLY A 312 -3.12 -31.95 3.27
C GLY A 312 -3.90 -32.99 4.09
N GLY A 313 -5.00 -33.53 3.54
CA GLY A 313 -5.89 -34.47 4.23
C GLY A 313 -6.85 -33.85 5.26
N ARG A 314 -6.64 -32.59 5.67
CA ARG A 314 -7.50 -31.84 6.60
C ARG A 314 -8.70 -31.25 5.88
N LYS A 315 -9.88 -31.29 6.52
CA LYS A 315 -11.10 -30.66 6.00
C LYS A 315 -11.06 -29.15 6.23
N VAL A 316 -11.35 -28.39 5.19
CA VAL A 316 -11.57 -26.95 5.21
C VAL A 316 -12.98 -26.69 4.72
N ARG A 317 -13.75 -25.89 5.45
CA ARG A 317 -15.08 -25.45 5.05
C ARG A 317 -15.04 -24.02 4.55
N LYS A 318 -15.96 -23.69 3.64
CA LYS A 318 -16.18 -22.32 3.19
C LYS A 318 -16.36 -21.37 4.38
N GLY A 319 -15.73 -20.19 4.31
CA GLY A 319 -15.78 -19.16 5.35
C GLY A 319 -14.82 -19.37 6.51
N GLN A 320 -14.04 -20.46 6.54
CA GLN A 320 -12.99 -20.61 7.55
C GLN A 320 -11.74 -19.83 7.15
N THR A 321 -11.08 -19.21 8.12
CA THR A 321 -9.74 -18.67 7.94
C THR A 321 -8.75 -19.82 7.82
N ILE A 322 -7.94 -19.77 6.77
CA ILE A 322 -6.84 -20.68 6.51
C ILE A 322 -5.53 -19.92 6.53
N VAL A 323 -4.50 -20.56 7.08
CA VAL A 323 -3.12 -20.07 7.04
C VAL A 323 -2.29 -21.04 6.22
N LEU A 324 -1.64 -20.50 5.20
CA LEU A 324 -0.90 -21.25 4.19
C LEU A 324 0.59 -20.91 4.29
N ASP A 325 1.42 -21.93 4.42
CA ASP A 325 2.85 -21.84 4.18
C ASP A 325 3.12 -22.08 2.67
N PRO A 326 4.05 -21.35 2.05
CA PRO A 326 4.35 -21.51 0.64
C PRO A 326 4.86 -22.91 0.20
N ASP A 327 5.50 -23.68 1.09
CA ASP A 327 5.99 -25.04 0.85
C ASP A 327 5.04 -26.11 1.42
N ASP A 328 4.62 -25.96 2.69
CA ASP A 328 3.88 -27.00 3.42
C ASP A 328 2.37 -26.94 3.19
N GLY A 329 1.87 -25.88 2.55
CA GLY A 329 0.45 -25.68 2.30
C GLY A 329 -0.30 -25.34 3.59
N LEU A 330 -1.35 -26.11 3.94
CA LEU A 330 -2.24 -25.73 5.05
C LEU A 330 -1.60 -25.93 6.43
N VAL A 331 -1.15 -24.83 7.05
CA VAL A 331 -0.62 -24.79 8.42
C VAL A 331 -1.76 -24.78 9.44
N ALA A 332 -2.69 -23.85 9.32
CA ALA A 332 -3.77 -23.67 10.29
C ALA A 332 -5.13 -23.43 9.62
N VAL A 333 -6.20 -23.83 10.30
CA VAL A 333 -7.59 -23.53 9.92
C VAL A 333 -8.41 -23.30 11.17
N ASP A 334 -9.19 -22.23 11.18
CA ASP A 334 -10.12 -21.93 12.26
C ASP A 334 -11.31 -21.11 11.73
N LYS A 335 -12.38 -21.02 12.51
CA LYS A 335 -13.48 -20.08 12.22
C LYS A 335 -13.18 -18.67 12.72
N VAL A 336 -12.31 -18.54 13.72
CA VAL A 336 -11.87 -17.27 14.29
C VAL A 336 -10.50 -16.92 13.68
N PRO A 337 -10.38 -15.82 12.92
CA PRO A 337 -9.15 -15.48 12.20
C PRO A 337 -7.90 -15.46 13.09
N GLU A 338 -8.00 -14.82 14.25
CA GLU A 338 -6.90 -14.66 15.20
C GLU A 338 -6.41 -16.02 15.69
N ARG A 339 -7.32 -16.96 15.97
CA ARG A 339 -6.95 -18.31 16.39
C ARG A 339 -6.24 -19.10 15.29
N ALA A 340 -6.61 -18.89 14.03
CA ALA A 340 -5.93 -19.52 12.90
C ALA A 340 -4.49 -18.99 12.80
N VAL A 341 -4.31 -17.66 12.92
CA VAL A 341 -2.98 -17.03 12.87
C VAL A 341 -2.12 -17.47 14.05
N MET A 342 -2.63 -17.41 15.28
CA MET A 342 -1.85 -17.79 16.46
C MET A 342 -1.38 -19.26 16.41
N LYS A 343 -2.20 -20.17 15.86
CA LYS A 343 -1.78 -21.56 15.63
C LYS A 343 -0.62 -21.68 14.64
N ALA A 344 -0.53 -20.80 13.64
CA ALA A 344 0.59 -20.78 12.70
C ALA A 344 1.83 -20.09 13.29
N VAL A 345 1.65 -19.03 14.08
CA VAL A 345 2.74 -18.37 14.80
C VAL A 345 3.43 -19.33 15.77
N GLU A 346 2.68 -20.27 16.37
CA GLU A 346 3.25 -21.33 17.22
C GLU A 346 4.11 -22.35 16.46
N THR A 347 4.01 -22.43 15.13
CA THR A 347 4.88 -23.30 14.32
C THR A 347 6.14 -22.61 13.83
N PHE A 348 6.29 -21.31 14.12
CA PHE A 348 7.47 -20.58 13.73
C PHE A 348 8.73 -21.07 14.48
N PRO A 349 9.92 -21.02 13.87
CA PRO A 349 11.15 -21.45 14.50
C PRO A 349 11.48 -20.62 15.76
N ALA A 350 12.24 -21.21 16.67
CA ALA A 350 12.75 -20.47 17.82
C ALA A 350 13.82 -19.44 17.37
N GLY A 351 13.91 -18.33 18.11
CA GLY A 351 14.94 -17.31 17.86
C GLY A 351 14.54 -16.21 16.87
N ILE A 352 13.26 -16.10 16.54
CA ILE A 352 12.73 -15.00 15.73
C ILE A 352 12.87 -13.69 16.50
N GLY A 353 13.52 -12.71 15.86
CA GLY A 353 13.69 -11.36 16.38
C GLY A 353 12.57 -10.44 15.91
N ASN A 354 12.11 -10.58 14.67
CA ASN A 354 11.13 -9.67 14.09
C ASN A 354 9.99 -10.41 13.39
N VAL A 355 8.78 -9.86 13.50
CA VAL A 355 7.62 -10.28 12.71
C VAL A 355 7.06 -9.06 11.99
N THR A 356 6.76 -9.18 10.70
CA THR A 356 6.08 -8.15 9.93
C THR A 356 4.74 -8.66 9.43
N ILE A 357 3.67 -7.91 9.69
CA ILE A 357 2.30 -8.18 9.24
C ILE A 357 1.97 -7.19 8.13
N TYR A 358 1.96 -7.67 6.89
CA TYR A 358 1.46 -6.91 5.75
C TYR A 358 -0.05 -7.15 5.63
N TYR A 359 -0.88 -6.14 5.87
CA TYR A 359 -2.34 -6.28 5.74
C TYR A 359 -2.85 -5.85 4.36
N GLY A 360 -3.84 -6.58 3.85
CA GLY A 360 -4.42 -6.41 2.52
C GLY A 360 -5.89 -5.98 2.55
N GLY A 361 -6.57 -6.00 1.40
CA GLY A 361 -7.91 -5.43 1.21
C GLY A 361 -9.02 -5.99 2.12
N ASP A 362 -8.83 -7.19 2.67
CA ASP A 362 -9.76 -7.84 3.60
C ASP A 362 -9.39 -7.66 5.09
N GLY A 363 -8.27 -7.00 5.39
CA GLY A 363 -7.79 -6.69 6.74
C GLY A 363 -7.84 -5.18 7.02
N SER A 364 -8.04 -4.82 8.28
CA SER A 364 -7.92 -3.43 8.73
C SER A 364 -6.64 -3.22 9.53
N LEU A 365 -6.14 -1.99 9.58
CA LEU A 365 -5.02 -1.62 10.44
C LEU A 365 -5.30 -1.96 11.90
N MET A 366 -6.53 -1.69 12.37
CA MET A 366 -6.96 -1.98 13.74
C MET A 366 -6.87 -3.48 14.06
N ASP A 367 -7.35 -4.35 13.15
CA ASP A 367 -7.29 -5.80 13.34
C ASP A 367 -5.83 -6.31 13.29
N ALA A 368 -5.02 -5.73 12.40
CA ALA A 368 -3.61 -6.08 12.26
C ALA A 368 -2.78 -5.69 13.50
N GLU A 369 -3.02 -4.50 14.08
CA GLU A 369 -2.38 -4.06 15.32
C GLU A 369 -2.84 -4.86 16.55
N ALA A 370 -4.13 -5.19 16.62
CA ALA A 370 -4.65 -6.08 17.65
C ALA A 370 -3.98 -7.47 17.59
N LEU A 371 -3.82 -8.01 16.37
CA LEU A 371 -3.08 -9.25 16.13
C LEU A 371 -1.59 -9.10 16.50
N ALA A 372 -0.95 -7.99 16.15
CA ALA A 372 0.44 -7.72 16.51
C ALA A 372 0.65 -7.73 18.03
N GLY A 373 -0.26 -7.11 18.80
CA GLY A 373 -0.25 -7.17 20.26
C GLY A 373 -0.34 -8.60 20.81
N GLN A 374 -1.16 -9.46 20.20
CA GLN A 374 -1.27 -10.87 20.58
C GLN A 374 0.00 -11.67 20.26
N ILE A 375 0.62 -11.42 19.11
CA ILE A 375 1.88 -12.07 18.71
C ILE A 375 3.01 -11.68 19.67
N ARG A 376 3.15 -10.38 19.99
CA ARG A 376 4.13 -9.87 20.98
C ARG A 376 3.98 -10.57 22.34
N ALA A 377 2.75 -10.80 22.79
CA ALA A 377 2.49 -11.47 24.05
C ALA A 377 2.79 -12.98 24.04
N ARG A 378 2.76 -13.62 22.86
CA ARG A 378 2.86 -15.09 22.74
C ARG A 378 4.27 -15.59 22.47
N LEU A 379 5.09 -14.83 21.75
CA LEU A 379 6.44 -15.21 21.35
C LEU A 379 7.49 -14.55 22.28
N PRO A 380 8.01 -15.27 23.29
CA PRO A 380 9.08 -14.74 24.13
C PRO A 380 10.38 -14.59 23.33
N GLY A 381 11.01 -13.42 23.41
CA GLY A 381 12.26 -13.13 22.69
C GLY A 381 12.09 -12.34 21.40
N LEU A 382 10.85 -12.03 21.02
CA LEU A 382 10.55 -11.15 19.89
C LEU A 382 10.95 -9.71 20.21
N GLU A 383 11.80 -9.12 19.39
CA GLU A 383 12.25 -7.73 19.51
C GLU A 383 11.18 -6.76 19.00
N ASN A 384 10.55 -7.09 17.87
CA ASN A 384 9.54 -6.23 17.26
C ASN A 384 8.44 -7.00 16.51
N VAL A 385 7.24 -6.42 16.49
CA VAL A 385 6.20 -6.75 15.51
C VAL A 385 5.83 -5.49 14.77
N GLU A 386 6.06 -5.46 13.47
CA GLU A 386 5.69 -4.33 12.62
C GLU A 386 4.41 -4.64 11.85
N VAL A 387 3.52 -3.65 11.75
CA VAL A 387 2.34 -3.69 10.90
C VAL A 387 2.55 -2.72 9.75
N VAL A 388 2.31 -3.20 8.53
CA VAL A 388 2.59 -2.44 7.30
C VAL A 388 1.39 -2.56 6.34
N PRO A 389 0.93 -1.46 5.72
CA PRO A 389 -0.04 -1.55 4.63
C PRO A 389 0.58 -2.30 3.45
N GLY A 390 0.07 -3.50 3.14
CA GLY A 390 0.51 -4.27 1.98
C GLY A 390 -0.41 -4.09 0.77
N GLY A 391 -1.71 -3.92 1.00
CA GLY A 391 -2.70 -3.66 -0.04
C GLY A 391 -2.98 -4.85 -0.95
N GLN A 392 -2.46 -6.05 -0.64
CA GLN A 392 -2.72 -7.23 -1.46
C GLN A 392 -4.22 -7.60 -1.50
N PRO A 393 -4.77 -8.03 -2.65
CA PRO A 393 -6.22 -8.21 -2.82
C PRO A 393 -6.77 -9.58 -2.37
N HIS A 394 -5.94 -10.60 -2.18
CA HIS A 394 -6.40 -11.98 -1.97
C HIS A 394 -6.08 -12.59 -0.60
N TYR A 395 -5.19 -11.96 0.15
CA TYR A 395 -4.84 -12.40 1.49
C TYR A 395 -5.11 -11.26 2.46
N ARG A 396 -5.80 -11.58 3.56
CA ARG A 396 -5.97 -10.66 4.67
C ARG A 396 -4.61 -10.24 5.23
N TYR A 397 -3.73 -11.21 5.47
CA TYR A 397 -2.36 -10.96 5.93
C TYR A 397 -1.35 -11.76 5.11
N LEU A 398 -0.23 -11.13 4.79
CA LEU A 398 1.04 -11.82 4.55
C LEU A 398 1.89 -11.54 5.79
N ILE A 399 2.35 -12.59 6.47
CA ILE A 399 3.15 -12.46 7.69
C ILE A 399 4.53 -13.02 7.39
N SER A 400 5.58 -12.26 7.69
CA SER A 400 6.97 -12.73 7.69
C SER A 400 7.54 -12.74 9.09
N ALA A 401 8.45 -13.67 9.36
CA ALA A 401 9.18 -13.78 10.60
C ALA A 401 10.65 -14.11 10.32
N GLU A 402 11.55 -13.37 10.96
CA GLU A 402 13.00 -13.42 10.75
C GLU A 402 13.81 -13.38 12.04
#